data_AF-A0A150TR99-F1
#
_entry.id   AF-A0A150TR99-F1
#
_cell.length_a   1.000
_cell.length_b   1.000
_cell.length_c   1.000
_cell.angle_alpha   90.00
_cell.angle_beta   90.00
_cell.angle_gamma   90.00
#
_symmetry.space_group_name_H-M   'P 1'
#
loop_
_entity.id
_entity.type
_entity.pdbx_description
1 polymer ?
#
loop_
_entity_poly.entity_id
_entity_poly.type
_entity_poly.pdbx_seq_one_letter_code
_entity_poly.pdbx_strand_id
1 'polypeptide(L)'
;MLAPLAIALSARAAEKPSEIRVSNPGVGVGNRPVVGGSAWALLNLRGALESEFKGDGFPVRWNFLRGAGPAVNETYANGLTDFSLLGDLPSIIGRAGGLKTRILASGPKTNLYIAVPADSPIQSVEDLKGSFKEDWAGESAREKDSPLVDAYVIARYETSIADAKRLGLIRATFDVEPWVDRSFPDQVLKEEKLEGFWKPRPAP
;
A
#
# COMPACT_ATOMS: atom_id res chain seq x y z
N MET A 1 -24.93 50.46 -9.10
CA MET A 1 -24.53 49.26 -9.86
C MET A 1 -23.14 48.85 -9.41
N LEU A 2 -23.01 47.73 -8.69
CA LEU A 2 -21.71 47.11 -8.38
C LEU A 2 -21.58 45.85 -9.27
N ALA A 3 -20.49 45.75 -10.02
CA ALA A 3 -20.16 44.56 -10.79
C ALA A 3 -19.40 43.56 -9.90
N PRO A 4 -19.71 42.24 -9.95
CA PRO A 4 -18.98 41.26 -9.17
C PRO A 4 -17.64 40.94 -9.85
N LEU A 5 -16.57 40.96 -9.07
CA LEU A 5 -15.24 40.53 -9.46
C LEU A 5 -15.19 38.99 -9.35
N ALA A 6 -15.19 38.30 -10.48
CA ALA A 6 -15.00 36.85 -10.51
C ALA A 6 -13.50 36.53 -10.32
N ILE A 7 -13.15 35.93 -9.19
CA ILE A 7 -11.83 35.35 -8.97
C ILE A 7 -11.80 34.00 -9.70
N ALA A 8 -11.15 33.95 -10.86
CA ALA A 8 -10.86 32.69 -11.52
C ALA A 8 -9.82 31.92 -10.70
N LEU A 9 -10.21 30.78 -10.12
CA LEU A 9 -9.23 29.79 -9.65
C LEU A 9 -8.52 29.23 -10.88
N SER A 10 -7.30 29.68 -11.14
CA SER A 10 -6.41 28.94 -12.04
C SER A 10 -6.05 27.61 -11.38
N ALA A 11 -6.66 26.53 -11.85
CA ALA A 11 -6.12 25.19 -11.66
C ALA A 11 -4.73 25.18 -12.31
N ARG A 12 -3.66 25.25 -11.50
CA ARG A 12 -2.31 24.97 -11.98
C ARG A 12 -2.28 23.49 -12.32
N ALA A 13 -2.28 23.17 -13.61
CA ALA A 13 -1.89 21.85 -14.07
C ALA A 13 -0.52 21.55 -13.45
N ALA A 14 -0.39 20.43 -12.74
CA ALA A 14 0.90 19.99 -12.25
C ALA A 14 1.86 19.87 -13.44
N GLU A 15 3.12 20.30 -13.26
CA GLU A 15 4.15 20.08 -14.27
C GLU A 15 4.23 18.58 -14.59
N LYS A 16 4.24 18.25 -15.88
CA LYS A 16 4.35 16.86 -16.32
C LYS A 16 5.67 16.27 -15.78
N PRO A 17 5.63 15.11 -15.11
CA PRO A 17 6.85 14.51 -14.57
C PRO A 17 7.77 14.07 -15.72
N SER A 18 9.09 14.11 -15.50
CA SER A 18 10.06 13.60 -16.47
C SER A 18 10.18 12.07 -16.47
N GLU A 19 9.73 11.42 -15.39
CA GLU A 19 9.72 9.97 -15.20
C GLU A 19 8.74 9.58 -14.09
N ILE A 20 8.31 8.32 -14.09
CA ILE A 20 7.54 7.71 -12.99
C ILE A 20 8.48 6.81 -12.20
N ARG A 21 8.72 7.11 -10.94
CA ARG A 21 9.68 6.38 -10.09
C ARG A 21 8.95 5.47 -9.13
N VAL A 22 9.26 4.18 -9.24
CA VAL A 22 8.67 3.13 -8.43
C VAL A 22 9.76 2.52 -7.57
N SER A 23 9.61 2.53 -6.25
CA SER A 23 10.52 1.82 -5.35
C SER A 23 9.85 0.59 -4.77
N ASN A 24 10.55 -0.53 -4.83
CA ASN A 24 10.11 -1.79 -4.30
C ASN A 24 11.03 -2.25 -3.16
N PRO A 25 10.50 -2.59 -1.97
CA PRO A 25 11.31 -3.18 -0.91
C PRO A 25 11.74 -4.60 -1.28
N GLY A 26 13.04 -4.86 -1.28
CA GLY A 26 13.63 -6.15 -1.61
C GLY A 26 14.30 -6.17 -2.98
N VAL A 27 15.37 -6.97 -3.09
CA VAL A 27 16.24 -7.06 -4.28
C VAL A 27 15.79 -8.12 -5.29
N GLY A 28 14.69 -8.81 -5.00
CA GLY A 28 14.13 -9.89 -5.81
C GLY A 28 14.77 -11.27 -5.61
N VAL A 29 14.50 -12.20 -6.52
CA VAL A 29 14.86 -13.62 -6.42
C VAL A 29 15.90 -14.01 -7.48
N GLY A 30 16.94 -14.74 -7.08
CA GLY A 30 17.94 -15.28 -8.01
C GLY A 30 18.70 -14.21 -8.78
N ASN A 31 19.06 -13.11 -8.12
CA ASN A 31 19.75 -11.96 -8.69
C ASN A 31 18.97 -11.23 -9.81
N ARG A 32 17.65 -11.45 -9.89
CA ARG A 32 16.74 -10.69 -10.75
C ARG A 32 15.88 -9.77 -9.89
N PRO A 33 15.63 -8.52 -10.32
CA PRO A 33 14.78 -7.57 -9.62
C PRO A 33 13.30 -7.95 -9.81
N VAL A 34 12.92 -9.10 -9.26
CA VAL A 34 11.58 -9.68 -9.36
C VAL A 34 11.11 -10.04 -7.97
N VAL A 35 10.02 -9.42 -7.55
CA VAL A 35 9.23 -9.86 -6.39
C VAL A 35 8.01 -10.64 -6.88
N GLY A 36 7.45 -11.50 -6.03
CA GLY A 36 6.32 -12.37 -6.38
C GLY A 36 5.14 -12.20 -5.42
N GLY A 37 4.02 -12.84 -5.75
CA GLY A 37 2.89 -13.01 -4.84
C GLY A 37 1.93 -11.82 -4.72
N SER A 38 1.92 -10.88 -5.66
CA SER A 38 0.98 -9.75 -5.66
C SER A 38 0.67 -9.23 -7.06
N ALA A 39 -0.44 -8.49 -7.22
CA ALA A 39 -0.73 -7.74 -8.44
C ALA A 39 0.38 -6.73 -8.77
N TRP A 40 1.00 -6.13 -7.75
CA TRP A 40 2.14 -5.23 -7.88
C TRP A 40 3.36 -5.90 -8.54
N ALA A 41 3.68 -7.13 -8.14
CA ALA A 41 4.71 -7.94 -8.78
C ALA A 41 4.41 -8.18 -10.28
N LEU A 42 3.14 -8.40 -10.62
CA LEU A 42 2.73 -8.60 -12.02
C LEU A 42 2.88 -7.33 -12.86
N LEU A 43 2.69 -6.14 -12.30
CA LEU A 43 2.91 -4.87 -13.00
C LEU A 43 4.36 -4.79 -13.51
N ASN A 44 5.34 -5.09 -12.64
CA ASN A 44 6.74 -5.09 -13.01
C ASN A 44 7.09 -6.24 -13.97
N LEU A 45 6.67 -7.47 -13.65
CA LEU A 45 7.00 -8.65 -14.45
C LEU A 45 6.48 -8.60 -15.89
N ARG A 46 5.34 -7.95 -16.10
CA ARG A 46 4.72 -7.82 -17.42
C ARG A 46 5.08 -6.51 -18.13
N GLY A 47 5.84 -5.62 -17.49
CA GLY A 47 6.09 -4.27 -17.99
C GLY A 47 4.79 -3.50 -18.25
N ALA A 48 3.79 -3.68 -17.38
CA ALA A 48 2.44 -3.17 -17.63
C ALA A 48 2.40 -1.64 -17.54
N LEU A 49 3.07 -1.06 -16.54
CA LEU A 49 3.17 0.40 -16.39
C LEU A 49 3.97 1.01 -17.55
N GLU A 50 5.09 0.39 -17.91
CA GLU A 50 5.93 0.80 -19.03
C GLU A 50 5.15 0.81 -20.34
N SER A 51 4.31 -0.21 -20.57
CA SER A 51 3.50 -0.33 -21.78
C SER A 51 2.40 0.72 -21.82
N GLU A 52 1.72 0.95 -20.69
CA GLU A 52 0.65 1.95 -20.55
C GLU A 52 1.17 3.36 -20.83
N PHE A 53 2.25 3.76 -20.15
CA PHE A 53 2.76 5.14 -20.24
C PHE A 53 3.74 5.38 -21.40
N LYS A 54 3.99 4.38 -22.26
CA LYS A 54 4.88 4.53 -23.41
C LYS A 54 4.41 5.63 -24.37
N GLY A 55 3.10 5.74 -24.58
CA GLY A 55 2.50 6.75 -25.48
C GLY A 55 2.64 8.18 -24.94
N ASP A 56 2.70 8.32 -23.62
CA ASP A 56 2.78 9.62 -22.95
C ASP A 56 4.21 10.14 -22.80
N GLY A 57 5.21 9.30 -23.12
CA GLY A 57 6.62 9.65 -23.05
C GLY A 57 7.20 9.66 -21.63
N PHE A 58 6.51 9.05 -20.67
CA PHE A 58 7.00 8.92 -19.29
C PHE A 58 7.77 7.60 -19.11
N PRO A 59 9.10 7.61 -18.96
CA PRO A 59 9.81 6.40 -18.60
C PRO A 59 9.41 5.98 -17.17
N VAL A 60 9.03 4.71 -17.00
CA VAL A 60 8.81 4.10 -15.68
C VAL A 60 10.12 3.49 -15.21
N ARG A 61 10.57 3.86 -14.00
CA ARG A 61 11.80 3.34 -13.39
C ARG A 61 11.49 2.58 -12.12
N TRP A 62 11.82 1.30 -12.11
CA TRP A 62 11.76 0.47 -10.92
C TRP A 62 13.10 0.44 -10.20
N ASN A 63 13.08 0.75 -8.91
CA ASN A 63 14.23 0.66 -8.02
C ASN A 63 13.98 -0.42 -6.96
N PHE A 64 14.85 -1.43 -6.93
CA PHE A 64 14.73 -2.57 -6.02
C PHE A 64 15.73 -2.42 -4.88
N LEU A 65 15.20 -2.06 -3.71
CA LEU A 65 16.01 -1.57 -2.60
C LEU A 65 16.39 -2.70 -1.65
N ARG A 66 17.69 -2.79 -1.35
CA ARG A 66 18.19 -3.53 -0.19
C ARG A 66 17.85 -2.71 1.06
N GLY A 67 17.31 -3.34 2.09
CA GLY A 67 16.98 -2.67 3.36
C GLY A 67 15.48 -2.52 3.66
N ALA A 68 14.61 -3.22 2.92
CA ALA A 68 13.17 -3.29 3.17
C ALA A 68 12.52 -1.89 3.24
N GLY A 69 11.56 -1.68 4.16
CA GLY A 69 10.78 -0.45 4.26
C GLY A 69 11.57 0.83 4.54
N PRO A 70 12.56 0.85 5.46
CA PRO A 70 13.38 2.04 5.72
C PRO A 70 14.06 2.62 4.47
N ALA A 71 14.61 1.77 3.60
CA ALA A 71 15.25 2.21 2.37
C ALA A 71 14.26 2.93 1.43
N VAL A 72 13.01 2.47 1.35
CA VAL A 72 11.96 3.14 0.56
C VAL A 72 11.58 4.50 1.19
N ASN A 73 11.52 4.59 2.52
CA ASN A 73 11.27 5.87 3.19
C ASN A 73 12.38 6.88 2.93
N GLU A 74 13.64 6.44 2.86
CA GLU A 74 14.77 7.29 2.49
C GLU A 74 14.63 7.82 1.05
N THR A 75 14.20 6.99 0.10
CA THR A 75 13.98 7.46 -1.28
C THR A 75 12.81 8.42 -1.39
N TYR A 76 11.72 8.23 -0.62
CA TYR A 76 10.67 9.24 -0.50
C TYR A 76 11.18 10.56 0.10
N ALA A 77 11.97 10.51 1.16
CA ALA A 77 12.53 11.69 1.82
C ALA A 77 13.39 12.54 0.87
N ASN A 78 14.07 11.88 -0.07
CA ASN A 78 14.92 12.51 -1.07
C ASN A 78 14.19 12.83 -2.39
N GLY A 79 12.88 12.59 -2.46
CA GLY A 79 12.10 12.83 -3.67
C GLY A 79 12.53 11.96 -4.85
N LEU A 80 12.99 10.73 -4.59
CA LEU A 80 13.43 9.73 -5.57
C LEU A 80 12.41 8.61 -5.79
N THR A 81 11.20 8.75 -5.25
CA THR A 81 10.13 7.75 -5.35
C THR A 81 8.79 8.45 -5.40
N ASP A 82 7.96 8.02 -6.34
CA ASP A 82 6.57 8.47 -6.48
C ASP A 82 5.64 7.40 -5.93
N PHE A 83 5.84 6.14 -6.32
CA PHE A 83 5.00 5.00 -5.91
C PHE A 83 5.80 3.87 -5.27
N SER A 84 5.17 3.17 -4.33
CA SER A 84 5.70 1.94 -3.76
C SER A 84 4.57 1.09 -3.19
N LEU A 85 4.78 -0.23 -3.15
CA LEU A 85 3.99 -1.12 -2.30
C LEU A 85 4.78 -1.33 -1.00
N LEU A 86 4.31 -0.72 0.09
CA LEU A 86 4.89 -0.80 1.42
C LEU A 86 3.94 -1.49 2.38
N GLY A 87 4.50 -2.16 3.40
CA GLY A 87 3.72 -2.67 4.53
C GLY A 87 3.28 -1.55 5.48
N ASP A 88 2.36 -1.89 6.37
CA ASP A 88 1.71 -0.95 7.30
C ASP A 88 2.74 -0.19 8.17
N LEU A 89 3.60 -0.92 8.89
CA LEU A 89 4.55 -0.33 9.84
C LEU A 89 5.55 0.66 9.21
N PRO A 90 6.29 0.34 8.12
CA PRO A 90 7.20 1.31 7.52
C PRO A 90 6.45 2.52 6.94
N SER A 91 5.23 2.34 6.43
CA SER A 91 4.38 3.45 5.96
C SER A 91 4.00 4.39 7.12
N ILE A 92 3.62 3.83 8.26
CA ILE A 92 3.30 4.57 9.49
C ILE A 92 4.53 5.34 9.99
N ILE A 93 5.70 4.70 10.05
CA ILE A 93 6.95 5.34 10.48
C ILE A 93 7.30 6.51 9.56
N GLY A 94 7.24 6.30 8.24
CA GLY A 94 7.52 7.34 7.26
C GLY A 94 6.58 8.54 7.42
N ARG A 95 5.27 8.29 7.53
CA ARG A 95 4.26 9.32 7.71
C ARG A 95 4.43 10.08 9.02
N ALA A 96 4.61 9.38 10.14
CA ALA A 96 4.86 9.99 11.45
C ALA A 96 6.19 10.77 11.49
N GLY A 97 7.16 10.38 10.68
CA GLY A 97 8.43 11.08 10.46
C GLY A 97 8.34 12.33 9.59
N GLY A 98 7.15 12.64 9.06
CA GLY A 98 6.89 13.85 8.26
C GLY A 98 6.87 13.63 6.75
N LEU A 99 6.96 12.38 6.26
CA LEU A 99 6.80 12.11 4.83
C LEU A 99 5.37 12.44 4.39
N LYS A 100 5.26 13.19 3.29
CA LYS A 100 3.98 13.63 2.72
C LYS A 100 3.36 12.57 1.79
N THR A 101 3.31 11.33 2.23
CA THR A 101 2.73 10.21 1.47
C THR A 101 1.20 10.19 1.58
N ARG A 102 0.57 9.43 0.68
CA ARG A 102 -0.86 9.06 0.70
C ARG A 102 -1.00 7.56 0.47
N ILE A 103 -2.03 6.95 1.05
CA ILE A 103 -2.43 5.58 0.73
C ILE A 103 -3.43 5.65 -0.42
N LEU A 104 -3.14 4.99 -1.54
CA LEU A 104 -4.01 4.98 -2.72
C LEU A 104 -4.85 3.71 -2.83
N ALA A 105 -4.32 2.57 -2.40
CA ALA A 105 -5.01 1.28 -2.48
C ALA A 105 -4.49 0.34 -1.39
N SER A 106 -5.32 -0.62 -1.00
CA SER A 106 -4.88 -1.74 -0.17
C SER A 106 -4.08 -2.74 -1.00
N GLY A 107 -2.99 -3.25 -0.43
CA GLY A 107 -2.26 -4.39 -0.97
C GLY A 107 -2.92 -5.73 -0.61
N PRO A 108 -2.47 -6.83 -1.23
CA PRO A 108 -3.01 -8.15 -0.95
C PRO A 108 -2.63 -8.63 0.44
N LYS A 109 -3.50 -9.44 1.05
CA LYS A 109 -3.18 -10.11 2.31
C LYS A 109 -2.20 -11.24 2.07
N THR A 110 -1.10 -11.24 2.81
CA THR A 110 -0.12 -12.33 2.79
C THR A 110 -0.42 -13.34 3.89
N ASN A 111 -0.23 -14.63 3.59
CA ASN A 111 -0.35 -15.67 4.60
C ASN A 111 0.87 -15.64 5.54
N LEU A 112 0.62 -15.73 6.84
CA LEU A 112 1.64 -16.06 7.84
C LEU A 112 1.54 -17.55 8.15
N TYR A 113 2.66 -18.25 8.10
CA TYR A 113 2.73 -19.67 8.44
C TYR A 113 3.47 -19.83 9.76
N ILE A 114 2.97 -20.68 10.64
CA ILE A 114 3.65 -21.12 11.84
C ILE A 114 4.29 -22.47 11.52
N ALA A 115 5.60 -22.56 11.67
CA ALA A 115 6.33 -23.82 11.58
C ALA A 115 6.70 -24.28 12.99
N VAL A 116 6.61 -25.59 13.22
CA VAL A 116 7.03 -26.23 14.46
C VAL A 116 8.13 -27.25 14.17
N PRO A 117 8.98 -27.60 15.16
CA PRO A 117 9.93 -28.71 15.01
C PRO A 117 9.23 -29.99 14.55
N ALA A 118 9.94 -30.83 13.79
CA ALA A 118 9.36 -32.06 13.23
C ALA A 118 8.86 -33.05 14.30
N ASP A 119 9.45 -33.01 15.49
CA ASP A 119 9.10 -33.79 16.68
C ASP A 119 8.18 -33.04 17.66
N SER A 120 7.63 -31.90 17.25
CA SER A 120 6.72 -31.11 18.09
C SER A 120 5.41 -31.85 18.37
N PRO A 121 4.88 -31.76 19.61
CA PRO A 121 3.55 -32.28 19.92
C PRO A 121 2.42 -31.42 19.33
N ILE A 122 2.71 -30.22 18.81
CA ILE A 122 1.75 -29.34 18.14
C ILE A 122 1.46 -29.91 16.75
N GLN A 123 0.23 -30.29 16.48
CA GLN A 123 -0.20 -30.94 15.23
C GLN A 123 -1.27 -30.14 14.47
N SER A 124 -1.84 -29.12 15.10
CA SER A 124 -2.97 -28.36 14.56
C SER A 124 -3.02 -26.91 15.08
N VAL A 125 -3.86 -26.07 14.48
CA VAL A 125 -4.10 -24.70 14.98
C VAL A 125 -4.82 -24.73 16.33
N GLU A 126 -5.60 -25.79 16.59
CA GLU A 126 -6.26 -26.05 17.88
C GLU A 126 -5.24 -26.09 19.03
N ASP A 127 -4.07 -26.67 18.80
CA ASP A 127 -2.98 -26.75 19.79
C ASP A 127 -2.34 -25.38 20.07
N LEU A 128 -2.63 -24.38 19.25
CA LEU A 128 -2.16 -22.99 19.38
C LEU A 128 -3.24 -22.03 19.88
N LYS A 129 -4.48 -22.51 20.05
CA LYS A 129 -5.61 -21.68 20.50
C LYS A 129 -5.32 -21.12 21.90
N GLY A 130 -5.47 -19.81 22.05
CA GLY A 130 -5.11 -19.04 23.26
C GLY A 130 -3.95 -18.07 23.03
N SER A 131 -3.07 -18.37 22.07
CA SER A 131 -2.02 -17.45 21.61
C SER A 131 -2.20 -17.03 20.15
N PHE A 132 -2.78 -17.90 19.32
CA PHE A 132 -3.02 -17.65 17.90
C PHE A 132 -4.43 -18.09 17.48
N LYS A 133 -4.91 -17.54 16.36
CA LYS A 133 -6.14 -17.95 15.68
C LYS A 133 -5.88 -18.05 14.18
N GLU A 134 -6.61 -18.91 13.49
CA GLU A 134 -6.62 -18.89 12.03
C GLU A 134 -7.23 -17.58 11.55
N ASP A 135 -6.45 -16.82 10.80
CA ASP A 135 -6.90 -15.59 10.16
C ASP A 135 -7.36 -15.92 8.73
N TRP A 136 -8.51 -15.35 8.34
CA TRP A 136 -9.06 -15.41 6.96
C TRP A 136 -9.60 -16.77 6.50
N ALA A 137 -9.94 -17.66 7.43
CA ALA A 137 -10.58 -18.93 7.13
C ALA A 137 -11.84 -18.73 6.26
N GLY A 138 -11.91 -19.41 5.12
CA GLY A 138 -13.04 -19.33 4.18
C GLY A 138 -13.08 -18.06 3.29
N GLU A 139 -12.09 -17.16 3.40
CA GLU A 139 -12.03 -15.98 2.54
C GLU A 139 -11.49 -16.33 1.14
N SER A 140 -12.21 -15.88 0.10
CA SER A 140 -11.82 -16.11 -1.30
C SER A 140 -10.59 -15.28 -1.69
N ALA A 141 -9.85 -15.73 -2.71
CA ALA A 141 -8.73 -14.96 -3.27
C ALA A 141 -9.15 -13.53 -3.67
N ARG A 142 -10.36 -13.38 -4.24
CA ARG A 142 -10.95 -12.09 -4.58
C ARG A 142 -10.93 -11.10 -3.42
N GLU A 143 -11.38 -11.51 -2.24
CA GLU A 143 -11.47 -10.63 -1.07
C GLU A 143 -10.10 -10.40 -0.42
N LYS A 144 -9.19 -11.38 -0.52
CA LYS A 144 -7.78 -11.24 -0.07
C LYS A 144 -7.00 -10.22 -0.89
N ASP A 145 -7.34 -10.09 -2.17
CA ASP A 145 -6.74 -9.15 -3.12
C ASP A 145 -7.58 -7.87 -3.31
N SER A 146 -8.47 -7.55 -2.37
CA SER A 146 -9.29 -6.33 -2.45
C SER A 146 -8.41 -5.07 -2.45
N PRO A 147 -8.56 -4.16 -3.44
CA PRO A 147 -7.83 -2.90 -3.46
C PRO A 147 -8.46 -1.84 -2.54
N LEU A 148 -9.64 -2.13 -1.96
CA LEU A 148 -10.41 -1.16 -1.20
C LEU A 148 -9.71 -0.76 0.10
N VAL A 149 -9.63 0.55 0.34
CA VAL A 149 -9.28 1.11 1.65
C VAL A 149 -10.58 1.32 2.45
N ASP A 150 -11.15 0.21 2.91
CA ASP A 150 -12.43 0.13 3.62
C ASP A 150 -12.29 0.40 5.14
N ALA A 151 -13.41 0.38 5.86
CA ALA A 151 -13.44 0.65 7.30
C ALA A 151 -12.57 -0.34 8.11
N TYR A 152 -12.45 -1.58 7.65
CA TYR A 152 -11.53 -2.55 8.24
C TYR A 152 -10.06 -2.10 8.10
N VAL A 153 -9.63 -1.66 6.91
CA VAL A 153 -8.26 -1.18 6.68
C VAL A 153 -7.97 0.05 7.54
N ILE A 154 -8.91 0.99 7.62
CA ILE A 154 -8.78 2.19 8.47
C ILE A 154 -8.58 1.79 9.93
N ALA A 155 -9.46 0.96 10.49
CA ALA A 155 -9.36 0.53 11.89
C ALA A 155 -8.06 -0.24 12.18
N ARG A 156 -7.56 -1.03 11.22
CA ARG A 156 -6.28 -1.73 11.33
C ARG A 156 -5.10 -0.75 11.40
N TYR A 157 -5.11 0.30 10.57
CA TYR A 157 -4.09 1.35 10.62
C TYR A 157 -4.16 2.13 11.93
N GLU A 158 -5.34 2.49 12.40
CA GLU A 158 -5.53 3.18 13.70
C GLU A 158 -4.96 2.36 14.86
N THR A 159 -5.27 1.05 14.88
CA THR A 159 -4.69 0.12 15.86
C THR A 159 -3.17 0.07 15.75
N SER A 160 -2.65 -0.07 14.52
CA SER A 160 -1.21 -0.15 14.27
C SER A 160 -0.46 1.13 14.66
N ILE A 161 -1.08 2.30 14.47
CA ILE A 161 -0.53 3.61 14.88
C ILE A 161 -0.51 3.72 16.40
N ALA A 162 -1.59 3.32 17.08
CA ALA A 162 -1.66 3.30 18.53
C ALA A 162 -0.58 2.38 19.12
N ASP A 163 -0.42 1.17 18.57
CA ASP A 163 0.61 0.24 18.99
C ASP A 163 2.03 0.75 18.69
N ALA A 164 2.28 1.30 17.50
CA ALA A 164 3.56 1.89 17.16
C ALA A 164 3.95 3.02 18.12
N LYS A 165 2.97 3.84 18.54
CA LYS A 165 3.18 4.90 19.54
C LYS A 165 3.46 4.31 20.92
N ARG A 166 2.67 3.33 21.36
CA ARG A 166 2.81 2.64 22.65
C ARG A 166 4.17 1.95 22.79
N LEU A 167 4.66 1.37 21.70
CA LEU A 167 5.96 0.67 21.63
C LEU A 167 7.14 1.62 21.37
N GLY A 168 6.91 2.92 21.22
CA GLY A 168 7.98 3.92 21.01
C GLY A 168 8.58 3.93 19.61
N LEU A 169 7.93 3.29 18.63
CA LEU A 169 8.37 3.24 17.23
C LEU A 169 8.09 4.56 16.48
N ILE A 170 7.08 5.31 16.91
CA ILE A 170 6.77 6.65 16.39
C ILE A 170 6.65 7.67 17.53
N ARG A 171 7.02 8.92 17.24
CA ARG A 171 6.97 10.02 18.22
C ARG A 171 5.58 10.63 18.37
N ALA A 172 4.75 10.63 17.33
CA ALA A 172 3.41 11.19 17.33
C ALA A 172 2.46 10.32 16.50
N THR A 173 1.18 10.31 16.89
CA THR A 173 0.08 9.72 16.13
C THR A 173 -0.43 10.71 15.09
N PHE A 174 -1.26 10.23 14.16
CA PHE A 174 -1.91 11.04 13.15
C PHE A 174 -3.22 10.38 12.69
N ASP A 175 -4.13 11.18 12.11
CA ASP A 175 -5.41 10.69 11.62
C ASP A 175 -5.23 9.93 10.29
N VAL A 176 -5.86 8.75 10.19
CA VAL A 176 -5.73 7.87 9.02
C VAL A 176 -6.58 8.36 7.85
N GLU A 177 -7.80 8.84 8.09
CA GLU A 177 -8.70 9.23 7.01
C GLU A 177 -8.09 10.29 6.05
N PRO A 178 -7.51 11.41 6.54
CA PRO A 178 -6.84 12.39 5.66
C PRO A 178 -5.55 11.88 5.00
N TRP A 179 -5.06 10.70 5.39
CA TRP A 179 -3.89 10.05 4.78
C TRP A 179 -4.26 9.19 3.57
N VAL A 180 -5.50 8.72 3.50
CA VAL A 180 -6.02 7.92 2.40
C VAL A 180 -6.55 8.83 1.29
N ASP A 181 -6.22 8.52 0.05
CA ASP A 181 -6.79 9.16 -1.13
C ASP A 181 -7.53 8.13 -1.98
N ARG A 182 -8.86 8.10 -1.82
CA ARG A 182 -9.74 7.16 -2.53
C ARG A 182 -10.19 7.67 -3.90
N SER A 183 -9.89 8.93 -4.24
CA SER A 183 -10.39 9.52 -5.49
C SER A 183 -9.94 8.74 -6.73
N PHE A 184 -8.68 8.29 -6.74
CA PHE A 184 -8.10 7.48 -7.82
C PHE A 184 -8.70 6.08 -7.92
N PRO A 185 -8.66 5.23 -6.88
CA PRO A 185 -9.25 3.89 -6.98
C PRO A 185 -10.75 3.93 -7.23
N ASP A 186 -11.50 4.85 -6.62
CA ASP A 186 -12.95 4.96 -6.84
C ASP A 186 -13.27 5.31 -8.29
N GLN A 187 -12.49 6.22 -8.89
CA GLN A 187 -12.63 6.56 -10.30
C GLN A 187 -12.36 5.35 -11.21
N VAL A 188 -11.27 4.62 -10.97
CA VAL A 188 -10.91 3.44 -11.78
C VAL A 188 -11.96 2.34 -11.64
N LEU A 189 -12.44 2.07 -10.42
CA LEU A 189 -13.49 1.09 -10.18
C LEU A 189 -14.79 1.44 -10.92
N LYS A 190 -15.12 2.73 -11.03
CA LYS A 190 -16.27 3.20 -11.80
C LYS A 190 -16.07 3.04 -13.30
N GLU A 191 -14.91 3.45 -13.83
CA GLU A 191 -14.58 3.35 -15.26
C GLU A 191 -14.61 1.89 -15.74
N GLU A 192 -14.07 0.98 -14.93
CA GLU A 192 -14.03 -0.46 -15.20
C GLU A 192 -15.35 -1.20 -14.85
N LYS A 193 -16.36 -0.49 -14.30
CA LYS A 193 -17.65 -1.04 -13.86
C LYS A 193 -17.51 -2.12 -12.77
N LEU A 194 -16.61 -1.89 -11.82
CA LEU A 194 -16.25 -2.78 -10.71
C LEU A 194 -16.62 -2.24 -9.32
N GLU A 195 -17.40 -1.16 -9.20
CA GLU A 195 -17.78 -0.52 -7.92
C GLU A 195 -18.43 -1.49 -6.90
N GLY A 196 -19.11 -2.54 -7.37
CA GLY A 196 -19.71 -3.60 -6.54
C GLY A 196 -18.97 -4.93 -6.56
N PHE A 197 -17.76 -4.96 -7.12
CA PHE A 197 -17.01 -6.20 -7.27
C PHE A 197 -16.53 -6.69 -5.89
N TRP A 198 -15.74 -5.90 -5.17
CA TRP A 198 -15.33 -6.27 -3.80
C TRP A 198 -16.37 -5.85 -2.77
N LYS A 199 -16.53 -6.65 -1.71
CA LYS A 199 -17.42 -6.28 -0.60
C LYS A 199 -16.64 -5.44 0.42
N PRO A 200 -17.01 -4.17 0.68
CA PRO A 200 -16.38 -3.39 1.73
C PRO A 200 -16.55 -4.08 3.08
N ARG A 201 -15.47 -4.15 3.86
CA ARG A 201 -15.52 -4.76 5.19
C ARG A 201 -15.79 -3.72 6.27
N PRO A 202 -16.63 -4.06 7.28
CA PRO A 202 -16.84 -3.19 8.43
C PRO A 202 -15.60 -3.14 9.32
N ALA A 203 -15.51 -2.12 10.17
CA ALA A 203 -14.54 -2.10 11.25
C ALA A 203 -14.77 -3.32 12.19
N PRO A 204 -13.69 -3.93 12.74
CA PRO A 204 -13.76 -5.09 13.63
C PRO A 204 -14.38 -4.78 15.00
#